data_AF-A0A923EBY8-F1
#
_entry.id   AF-A0A923EBY8-F1
#
_cell.length_a   1.000
_cell.length_b   1.000
_cell.length_c   1.000
_cell.angle_alpha   90.00
_cell.angle_beta   90.00
_cell.angle_gamma   90.00
#
_symmetry.space_group_name_H-M   'P 1'
#
loop_
_entity.id
_entity.type
_entity.pdbx_description
1 polymer ?
#
loop_
_entity_poly.entity_id
_entity_poly.type
_entity_poly.pdbx_seq_one_letter_code
_entity_poly.pdbx_strand_id
1 'polypeptide(L)'
;MVLKQNGNHALIGLWILAGLLVAGLNGYTLMALLDAPLSGYSDGVRAADRGMQQCQTLLVAETEKIILGMDLLAYRFTPVTAVEDEPPAAQNAAVPPVKKRVSTPSVVLPSLTGIITSRSTNGAVSRLALLDGTVFSEGGTLRYFTVKGISVRGVLLARGGQTWFLKAPEITFSLTTR
;
A
#
# COMPACT_ATOMS: atom_id res chain seq x y z
N MET A 1 -6.67 33.41 56.37
CA MET A 1 -6.63 33.60 54.91
C MET A 1 -5.24 34.11 54.56
N VAL A 2 -4.31 33.21 54.19
CA VAL A 2 -2.90 33.56 53.98
C VAL A 2 -2.54 33.24 52.54
N LEU A 3 -2.54 34.26 51.69
CA LEU A 3 -1.97 34.23 50.33
C LEU A 3 -0.65 35.00 50.39
N LYS A 4 0.44 34.29 50.67
CA LYS A 4 1.78 34.90 50.66
C LYS A 4 2.84 33.86 50.31
N GLN A 5 3.06 33.62 49.00
CA GLN A 5 4.35 33.14 48.46
C GLN A 5 4.44 32.99 46.91
N ASN A 6 3.84 33.85 46.06
CA ASN A 6 3.79 33.54 44.60
C ASN A 6 4.62 34.45 43.65
N GLY A 7 5.31 35.49 44.13
CA GLY A 7 6.04 36.41 43.25
C GLY A 7 7.32 35.81 42.64
N ASN A 8 8.14 35.15 43.46
CA ASN A 8 9.43 34.63 43.01
C ASN A 8 9.30 33.40 42.11
N HIS A 9 8.32 32.54 42.36
CA HIS A 9 8.03 31.39 41.50
C HIS A 9 7.47 31.81 40.14
N ALA A 10 6.68 32.89 40.08
CA ALA A 10 6.21 33.46 38.82
C ALA A 10 7.36 34.04 37.99
N LEU A 11 8.31 34.73 38.63
CA LEU A 11 9.52 35.24 37.97
C LEU A 11 10.40 34.11 37.43
N ILE A 12 10.63 33.06 38.21
CA ILE A 12 11.39 31.89 37.77
C ILE A 12 10.67 31.19 36.59
N GLY A 13 9.35 31.03 36.68
CA GLY A 13 8.54 30.47 35.59
C GLY A 13 8.62 31.28 34.29
N LEU A 14 8.63 32.61 34.39
CA LEU A 14 8.78 33.49 33.23
C LEU A 14 10.15 33.34 32.55
N TRP A 15 11.23 33.23 33.34
CA TRP A 15 12.58 33.01 32.80
C TRP A 15 12.72 31.64 32.13
N ILE A 16 12.12 30.59 32.71
CA ILE A 16 12.10 29.25 32.09
C ILE A 16 11.35 29.29 30.75
N LEU A 17 10.18 29.95 30.72
CA LEU A 17 9.38 30.09 29.49
C LEU A 17 10.15 30.86 28.41
N ALA A 18 10.82 31.96 28.78
CA ALA A 18 11.66 32.74 27.88
C ALA A 18 12.83 31.92 27.31
N GLY A 19 13.52 31.14 28.17
CA GLY A 19 14.60 30.25 27.73
C GLY A 19 14.13 29.18 26.76
N LEU A 20 12.96 28.58 27.02
CA LEU A 20 12.38 27.55 26.14
C LEU A 20 11.95 28.12 24.79
N LEU A 21 11.42 29.35 24.78
CA LEU A 21 11.06 30.06 23.55
C LEU A 21 12.29 30.42 22.70
N VAL A 22 13.38 30.87 23.34
CA VAL A 22 14.67 31.14 22.65
C VAL A 22 15.27 29.84 22.12
N ALA A 23 15.25 28.75 22.89
CA ALA A 23 15.72 27.45 22.43
C ALA A 23 14.88 26.91 21.25
N GLY A 24 13.56 27.08 21.30
CA GLY A 24 12.66 26.69 20.21
C GLY A 24 12.90 27.50 18.94
N LEU A 25 13.06 28.82 19.04
CA LEU A 25 13.37 29.70 17.91
C LEU A 25 14.72 29.36 17.28
N ASN A 26 15.76 29.17 18.09
CA ASN A 26 17.09 28.80 17.59
C ASN A 26 17.14 27.36 17.05
N GLY A 27 16.40 26.44 17.65
CA GLY A 27 16.25 25.07 17.16
C GLY A 27 15.52 25.03 15.81
N TYR A 28 14.49 25.86 15.65
CA TYR A 28 13.75 25.98 14.40
C TYR A 28 14.62 26.56 13.27
N THR A 29 15.43 27.59 13.53
CA THR A 29 16.34 28.14 12.51
C THR A 29 17.44 27.15 12.12
N LEU A 30 17.94 26.34 13.06
CA LEU A 30 18.86 25.24 12.78
C LEU A 30 18.21 24.17 11.90
N MET A 31 17.00 23.70 12.23
CA MET A 31 16.26 22.76 11.38
C MET A 31 15.98 23.33 9.99
N ALA A 32 15.61 24.60 9.91
CA ALA A 32 15.41 25.29 8.63
C ALA A 32 16.70 25.41 7.80
N LEU A 33 17.88 25.46 8.43
CA LEU A 33 19.18 25.41 7.74
C LEU A 33 19.54 24.00 7.26
N LEU A 34 19.11 22.95 7.96
CA LEU A 34 19.28 21.56 7.53
C LEU A 34 18.33 21.18 6.39
N ASP A 35 17.10 21.71 6.41
CA ASP A 35 16.08 21.46 5.38
C ASP A 35 16.17 22.42 4.19
N ALA A 36 16.82 23.57 4.33
CA ALA A 36 17.09 24.45 3.20
C ALA A 36 18.06 23.75 2.24
N PRO A 37 17.77 23.66 0.93
CA PRO A 37 18.70 23.12 -0.03
C PRO A 37 19.95 23.99 -0.03
N LEU A 38 21.03 23.46 0.58
CA LEU A 38 22.33 24.11 0.72
C LEU A 38 22.69 24.80 -0.60
N SER A 39 22.68 26.13 -0.59
CA SER A 39 22.83 27.00 -1.77
C SER A 39 24.24 27.00 -2.37
N GLY A 40 25.02 25.95 -2.14
CA GLY A 40 26.41 25.80 -2.57
C GLY A 40 26.74 24.49 -3.28
N TYR A 41 25.78 23.59 -3.50
CA TYR A 41 26.06 22.38 -4.28
C TYR A 41 26.14 22.71 -5.77
N SER A 42 27.30 22.44 -6.38
CA SER A 42 27.53 22.57 -7.81
C SER A 42 26.53 21.75 -8.62
N ASP A 43 26.23 22.18 -9.84
CA ASP A 43 25.25 21.51 -10.72
C ASP A 43 25.56 20.02 -10.93
N GLY A 44 26.85 19.65 -10.83
CA GLY A 44 27.30 18.26 -10.89
C GLY A 44 26.80 17.38 -9.75
N VAL A 45 26.76 17.90 -8.51
CA VAL A 45 26.25 17.12 -7.37
C VAL A 45 24.74 16.98 -7.42
N ARG A 46 24.04 18.00 -7.90
CA ARG A 46 22.58 17.92 -8.17
C ARG A 46 22.24 16.93 -9.28
N ALA A 47 23.13 16.77 -10.27
CA ALA A 47 22.97 15.76 -11.31
C ALA A 47 23.28 14.35 -10.77
N ALA A 48 24.31 14.22 -9.93
CA ALA A 48 24.67 12.95 -9.30
C ALA A 48 23.57 12.47 -8.34
N ASP A 49 23.02 13.35 -7.51
CA ASP A 49 21.94 13.00 -6.58
C ASP A 49 20.66 12.59 -7.32
N ARG A 50 20.29 13.31 -8.38
CA ARG A 50 19.19 12.89 -9.27
C ARG A 50 19.45 11.55 -9.95
N GLY A 51 20.67 11.31 -10.43
CA GLY A 51 21.06 10.03 -11.01
C GLY A 51 21.01 8.88 -9.99
N MET A 52 21.42 9.15 -8.75
CA MET A 52 21.39 8.17 -7.66
C MET A 52 19.96 7.83 -7.23
N GLN A 53 19.08 8.82 -7.16
CA GLN A 53 17.64 8.61 -6.94
C GLN A 53 17.02 7.77 -8.07
N GLN A 54 17.37 8.02 -9.33
CA GLN A 54 16.92 7.21 -10.46
C GLN A 54 17.41 5.76 -10.35
N CYS A 55 18.69 5.52 -10.05
CA CYS A 55 19.23 4.18 -9.83
C CYS A 55 18.52 3.45 -8.67
N GLN A 56 18.25 4.14 -7.56
CA GLN A 56 17.50 3.54 -6.44
C GLN A 56 16.08 3.13 -6.88
N THR A 57 15.38 3.97 -7.64
CA THR A 57 14.05 3.61 -8.14
C THR A 57 14.05 2.41 -9.07
N LEU A 58 15.07 2.27 -9.92
CA LEU A 58 15.22 1.11 -10.81
C LEU A 58 15.54 -0.17 -10.03
N LEU A 59 16.46 -0.10 -9.06
CA LEU A 59 16.81 -1.25 -8.22
C LEU A 59 15.62 -1.75 -7.38
N VAL A 60 14.80 -0.83 -6.85
CA VAL A 60 13.58 -1.20 -6.11
C VAL A 60 12.54 -1.83 -7.05
N ALA A 61 12.36 -1.29 -8.26
CA ALA A 61 11.44 -1.85 -9.24
C ALA A 61 11.87 -3.25 -9.73
N GLU A 62 13.18 -3.51 -9.80
CA GLU A 62 13.73 -4.79 -10.23
C GLU A 62 13.69 -5.85 -9.12
N THR A 63 14.00 -5.47 -7.88
CA THR A 63 13.87 -6.34 -6.70
C THR A 63 12.41 -6.70 -6.40
N GLU A 64 11.47 -5.77 -6.53
CA GLU A 64 10.03 -6.04 -6.37
C GLU A 64 9.53 -7.04 -7.43
N LYS A 65 10.04 -6.97 -8.67
CA LYS A 65 9.73 -7.97 -9.72
C LYS A 65 10.27 -9.37 -9.39
N ILE A 66 11.48 -9.47 -8.85
CA ILE A 66 12.11 -10.76 -8.51
C ILE A 66 11.39 -11.41 -7.32
N ILE A 67 11.09 -10.65 -6.26
CA ILE A 67 10.40 -11.15 -5.07
C ILE A 67 9.00 -11.67 -5.43
N LEU A 68 8.23 -10.91 -6.22
CA LEU A 68 6.90 -11.35 -6.69
C LEU A 68 6.96 -12.53 -7.66
N GLY A 69 8.01 -12.63 -8.48
CA GLY A 69 8.24 -13.80 -9.32
C GLY A 69 8.49 -15.07 -8.51
N MET A 70 9.21 -14.93 -7.39
CA MET A 70 9.52 -16.03 -6.47
C MET A 70 8.28 -16.46 -5.68
N ASP A 71 7.44 -15.52 -5.23
CA ASP A 71 6.15 -15.83 -4.57
C ASP A 71 5.14 -16.50 -5.52
N LEU A 72 5.09 -16.08 -6.79
CA LEU A 72 4.27 -16.73 -7.81
C LEU A 72 4.74 -18.17 -8.11
N LEU A 73 6.06 -18.42 -8.06
CA LEU A 73 6.62 -19.76 -8.21
C LEU A 73 6.35 -20.62 -6.97
N ALA A 74 6.53 -20.07 -5.76
CA ALA A 74 6.22 -20.77 -4.51
C ALA A 74 4.75 -21.22 -4.48
N TYR A 75 3.81 -20.37 -4.91
CA TYR A 75 2.38 -20.73 -4.97
C TYR A 75 2.01 -21.73 -6.07
N ARG A 76 2.79 -21.83 -7.15
CA ARG A 76 2.58 -22.86 -8.19
C ARG A 76 3.03 -24.24 -7.71
N PHE A 77 3.98 -24.31 -6.79
CA PHE A 77 4.58 -25.55 -6.30
C PHE A 77 4.18 -25.91 -4.87
N THR A 78 3.35 -25.12 -4.19
CA THR A 78 2.71 -25.58 -2.94
C THR A 78 1.86 -26.80 -3.26
N PRO A 79 2.21 -27.99 -2.75
CA PRO A 79 1.40 -29.18 -2.97
C PRO A 79 0.02 -28.89 -2.40
N VAL A 80 -1.01 -29.05 -3.23
CA VAL A 80 -2.40 -29.10 -2.77
C VAL A 80 -2.47 -30.27 -1.80
N THR A 81 -2.43 -29.99 -0.50
CA THR A 81 -2.74 -30.97 0.53
C THR A 81 -4.20 -31.33 0.29
N ALA A 82 -4.42 -32.47 -0.36
CA ALA A 82 -5.72 -33.09 -0.43
C ALA A 82 -6.20 -33.25 1.01
N VAL A 83 -7.23 -32.48 1.37
CA VAL A 83 -7.96 -32.69 2.62
C VAL A 83 -8.57 -34.07 2.50
N GLU A 84 -8.07 -34.96 3.35
CA GLU A 84 -8.47 -36.35 3.52
C GLU A 84 -9.89 -36.36 4.10
N ASP A 85 -10.90 -36.51 3.24
CA ASP A 85 -12.26 -36.85 3.65
C ASP A 85 -12.35 -38.38 3.78
N GLU A 86 -12.45 -38.82 5.02
CA GLU A 86 -12.62 -40.21 5.44
C GLU A 86 -14.02 -40.75 5.03
N PRO A 87 -14.15 -42.01 4.58
CA PRO A 87 -15.33 -42.50 3.88
C PRO A 87 -16.40 -43.11 4.81
N PRO A 88 -17.68 -43.16 4.38
CA PRO A 88 -18.58 -44.23 4.78
C PRO A 88 -18.91 -45.16 3.60
N ALA A 89 -19.05 -46.43 3.95
CA ALA A 89 -19.08 -47.58 3.06
C ALA A 89 -20.31 -47.72 2.14
N ALA A 90 -20.02 -48.23 0.95
CA ALA A 90 -20.81 -49.12 0.07
C ALA A 90 -22.35 -49.03 0.02
N GLN A 91 -22.90 -48.83 -1.19
CA GLN A 91 -23.85 -49.75 -1.82
C GLN A 91 -24.10 -49.44 -3.31
N ASN A 92 -24.13 -50.51 -4.11
CA ASN A 92 -24.38 -50.54 -5.56
C ASN A 92 -25.77 -50.03 -5.96
N ALA A 93 -25.87 -49.31 -7.08
CA ALA A 93 -26.92 -49.49 -8.10
C ALA A 93 -26.66 -48.59 -9.33
N ALA A 94 -26.55 -49.21 -10.49
CA ALA A 94 -26.37 -48.56 -11.79
C ALA A 94 -27.72 -48.14 -12.41
N VAL A 95 -27.94 -46.84 -12.68
CA VAL A 95 -28.88 -46.29 -13.70
C VAL A 95 -28.50 -44.81 -14.03
N PRO A 96 -28.92 -44.19 -15.17
CA PRO A 96 -28.08 -43.47 -16.14
C PRO A 96 -27.91 -41.95 -15.88
N PRO A 97 -27.07 -41.23 -16.65
CA PRO A 97 -26.63 -39.88 -16.28
C PRO A 97 -27.69 -38.81 -16.63
N VAL A 98 -28.48 -38.41 -15.64
CA VAL A 98 -29.21 -37.15 -15.72
C VAL A 98 -28.19 -36.03 -15.53
N LYS A 99 -27.75 -35.42 -16.64
CA LYS A 99 -26.97 -34.17 -16.65
C LYS A 99 -27.82 -33.05 -16.04
N LYS A 100 -27.88 -32.99 -14.70
CA LYS A 100 -28.24 -31.77 -13.98
C LYS A 100 -27.18 -30.73 -14.35
N ARG A 101 -27.51 -29.81 -15.27
CA ARG A 101 -26.78 -28.56 -15.42
C ARG A 101 -26.90 -27.82 -14.08
N VAL A 102 -25.92 -28.03 -13.22
CA VAL A 102 -25.69 -27.21 -12.03
C VAL A 102 -25.48 -25.80 -12.55
N SER A 103 -26.45 -24.91 -12.35
CA SER A 103 -26.25 -23.48 -12.59
C SER A 103 -25.23 -23.02 -11.54
N THR A 104 -23.96 -22.96 -11.93
CA THR A 104 -22.96 -22.30 -11.12
C THR A 104 -23.39 -20.84 -10.91
N PRO A 105 -23.45 -20.33 -9.67
CA PRO A 105 -23.75 -18.93 -9.45
C PRO A 105 -22.69 -18.10 -10.18
N SER A 106 -23.13 -17.27 -11.13
CA SER A 106 -22.25 -16.35 -11.84
C SER A 106 -21.74 -15.32 -10.83
N VAL A 107 -20.48 -15.46 -10.42
CA VAL A 107 -19.82 -14.50 -9.54
C VAL A 107 -19.51 -13.26 -10.39
N VAL A 108 -20.29 -12.20 -10.19
CA VAL A 108 -20.04 -10.90 -10.84
C VAL A 108 -18.89 -10.20 -10.12
N LEU A 109 -17.78 -10.00 -10.82
CA LEU A 109 -16.61 -9.29 -10.32
C LEU A 109 -16.79 -7.77 -10.50
N PRO A 110 -16.31 -6.94 -9.55
CA PRO A 110 -16.34 -5.49 -9.68
C PRO A 110 -15.36 -5.02 -10.76
N SER A 111 -15.65 -3.88 -11.38
CA SER A 111 -14.81 -3.31 -12.43
C SER A 111 -13.68 -2.48 -11.82
N LEU A 112 -12.44 -2.84 -12.14
CA LEU A 112 -11.25 -2.07 -11.74
C LEU A 112 -11.03 -0.92 -12.70
N THR A 113 -11.35 0.28 -12.26
CA THR A 113 -11.19 1.50 -13.05
C THR A 113 -9.75 1.99 -13.05
N GLY A 114 -9.03 1.82 -11.94
CA GLY A 114 -7.65 2.27 -11.83
C GLY A 114 -7.03 2.02 -10.47
N ILE A 115 -5.74 2.30 -10.37
CA ILE A 115 -4.96 2.17 -9.14
C ILE A 115 -4.21 3.47 -8.92
N ILE A 116 -4.43 4.09 -7.77
CA ILE A 116 -3.81 5.33 -7.37
C ILE A 116 -2.63 4.98 -6.46
N THR A 117 -1.45 5.49 -6.78
CA THR A 117 -0.26 5.34 -5.94
C THR A 117 0.05 6.70 -5.32
N SER A 118 0.13 6.76 -4.00
CA SER A 118 0.52 7.95 -3.25
C SER A 118 1.82 7.69 -2.50
N ARG A 119 2.76 8.63 -2.60
CA ARG A 119 4.02 8.60 -1.86
C ARG A 119 3.95 9.64 -0.75
N SER A 120 4.11 9.18 0.48
CA SER A 120 4.18 10.03 1.67
C SER A 120 5.55 10.71 1.77
N THR A 121 5.65 11.76 2.58
CA THR A 121 6.89 12.54 2.81
C THR A 121 8.00 11.71 3.45
N ASN A 122 7.65 10.64 4.16
CA ASN A 122 8.58 9.65 4.71
C ASN A 122 9.02 8.58 3.69
N GLY A 123 8.65 8.71 2.40
CA GLY A 123 8.95 7.76 1.35
C GLY A 123 8.04 6.52 1.33
N ALA A 124 7.10 6.39 2.27
CA ALA A 124 6.16 5.27 2.27
C ALA A 124 5.24 5.34 1.04
N VAL A 125 5.11 4.23 0.33
CA VAL A 125 4.22 4.10 -0.82
C VAL A 125 2.93 3.44 -0.37
N SER A 126 1.82 4.14 -0.56
CA SER A 126 0.47 3.62 -0.33
C SER A 126 -0.25 3.49 -1.67
N ARG A 127 -1.05 2.42 -1.81
CA ARG A 127 -1.80 2.14 -3.03
C ARG A 127 -3.28 2.03 -2.71
N LEU A 128 -4.10 2.63 -3.56
CA LEU A 128 -5.55 2.63 -3.45
C LEU A 128 -6.15 2.13 -4.77
N ALA A 129 -7.17 1.27 -4.66
CA ALA A 129 -7.87 0.70 -5.80
C ALA A 129 -9.16 1.48 -6.04
N LEU A 130 -9.42 1.85 -7.29
CA LEU A 130 -10.69 2.43 -7.71
C LEU A 130 -11.57 1.32 -8.31
N LEU A 131 -12.51 0.81 -7.53
CA LEU A 131 -13.43 -0.27 -7.90
C LEU A 131 -14.84 0.28 -8.00
N ASP A 132 -15.51 0.08 -9.14
CA ASP A 132 -16.85 0.61 -9.42
C ASP A 132 -16.99 2.12 -9.09
N GLY A 133 -15.94 2.90 -9.35
CA GLY A 133 -15.89 4.34 -9.07
C GLY A 133 -15.66 4.73 -7.59
N THR A 134 -15.48 3.76 -6.69
CA THR A 134 -15.20 4.00 -5.26
C THR A 134 -13.78 3.60 -4.89
N VAL A 135 -13.16 4.35 -3.99
CA VAL A 135 -11.76 4.15 -3.58
C VAL A 135 -11.68 3.20 -2.39
N PHE A 136 -10.82 2.17 -2.50
CA PHE A 136 -10.57 1.18 -1.45
C PHE A 136 -9.08 1.04 -1.16
N SER A 137 -8.75 0.88 0.11
CA SER A 137 -7.42 0.46 0.58
C SER A 137 -7.36 -1.05 0.76
N GLU A 138 -6.16 -1.58 1.02
CA GLU A 138 -5.99 -2.97 1.47
C GLU A 138 -6.80 -3.23 2.75
N GLY A 139 -7.42 -4.41 2.84
CA GLY A 139 -8.37 -4.77 3.89
C GLY A 139 -9.79 -4.20 3.69
N GLY A 140 -9.98 -3.29 2.74
CA GLY A 140 -11.29 -2.72 2.41
C GLY A 140 -12.28 -3.79 1.93
N THR A 141 -13.56 -3.61 2.26
CA THR A 141 -14.63 -4.54 1.84
C THR A 141 -15.54 -3.86 0.85
N LEU A 142 -15.70 -4.46 -0.34
CA LEU A 142 -16.61 -4.04 -1.39
C LEU A 142 -17.68 -5.12 -1.58
N ARG A 143 -18.92 -4.83 -1.15
CA ARG A 143 -20.05 -5.76 -1.14
C ARG A 143 -19.71 -7.06 -0.39
N TYR A 144 -19.33 -8.11 -1.11
CA TYR A 144 -18.98 -9.43 -0.57
C TYR A 144 -17.51 -9.79 -0.80
N PHE A 145 -16.72 -8.87 -1.38
CA PHE A 145 -15.29 -9.08 -1.65
C PHE A 145 -14.45 -8.26 -0.68
N THR A 146 -13.38 -8.86 -0.19
CA THR A 146 -12.35 -8.19 0.60
C THR A 146 -11.12 -7.97 -0.26
N VAL A 147 -10.60 -6.75 -0.27
CA VAL A 147 -9.35 -6.39 -0.93
C VAL A 147 -8.20 -6.94 -0.10
N LYS A 148 -7.53 -7.98 -0.60
CA LYS A 148 -6.40 -8.62 0.08
C LYS A 148 -5.07 -7.93 -0.22
N GLY A 149 -4.91 -7.36 -1.41
CA GLY A 149 -3.69 -6.66 -1.80
C GLY A 149 -3.90 -5.81 -3.05
N ILE A 150 -3.19 -4.68 -3.11
CA ILE A 150 -3.23 -3.73 -4.22
C ILE A 150 -1.83 -3.57 -4.80
N SER A 151 -1.64 -3.97 -6.05
CA SER A 151 -0.37 -3.89 -6.76
C SER A 151 -0.46 -3.00 -7.99
N VAL A 152 0.67 -2.65 -8.60
CA VAL A 152 0.68 -1.90 -9.88
C VAL A 152 0.00 -2.67 -11.01
N ARG A 153 0.01 -4.01 -10.96
CA ARG A 153 -0.55 -4.87 -12.00
C ARG A 153 -2.04 -5.11 -11.84
N GLY A 154 -2.60 -4.84 -10.66
CA GLY A 154 -3.96 -5.27 -10.35
C GLY A 154 -4.27 -5.40 -8.87
N VAL A 155 -5.51 -5.79 -8.59
CA VAL A 155 -6.08 -5.91 -7.26
C VAL A 155 -6.48 -7.35 -6.99
N LEU A 156 -6.13 -7.86 -5.82
CA LEU A 156 -6.52 -9.21 -5.38
C LEU A 156 -7.74 -9.13 -4.46
N LEU A 157 -8.83 -9.75 -4.88
CA LEU A 157 -10.08 -9.84 -4.15
C LEU A 157 -10.27 -11.24 -3.57
N ALA A 158 -10.88 -11.32 -2.39
CA ALA A 158 -11.24 -12.59 -1.77
C ALA A 158 -12.72 -12.59 -1.35
N ARG A 159 -13.40 -13.73 -1.52
CA ARG A 159 -14.76 -13.97 -1.04
C ARG A 159 -14.93 -15.46 -0.73
N GLY A 160 -15.31 -15.79 0.50
CA GLY A 160 -15.63 -17.16 0.90
C GLY A 160 -14.51 -18.17 0.64
N GLY A 161 -13.25 -17.79 0.85
CA GLY A 161 -12.07 -18.65 0.61
C GLY A 161 -11.58 -18.69 -0.84
N GLN A 162 -12.36 -18.19 -1.80
CA GLN A 162 -11.92 -18.03 -3.19
C GLN A 162 -11.28 -16.66 -3.41
N THR A 163 -10.32 -16.59 -4.32
CA THR A 163 -9.62 -15.36 -4.68
C THR A 163 -9.66 -15.10 -6.18
N TRP A 164 -9.69 -13.81 -6.56
CA TRP A 164 -9.70 -13.36 -7.94
C TRP A 164 -8.72 -12.21 -8.11
N PHE A 165 -8.01 -12.21 -9.23
CA PHE A 165 -7.09 -11.15 -9.60
C PHE A 165 -7.70 -10.28 -10.70
N LEU A 166 -7.87 -8.99 -10.41
CA LEU A 166 -8.33 -7.98 -11.36
C LEU A 166 -7.11 -7.26 -11.94
N LYS A 167 -6.83 -7.47 -13.23
CA LYS A 167 -5.73 -6.78 -13.93
C LYS A 167 -6.03 -5.29 -14.05
N ALA A 168 -5.05 -4.45 -13.75
CA ALA A 168 -5.13 -3.02 -13.96
C ALA A 168 -5.30 -2.69 -15.46
N PRO A 169 -6.14 -1.70 -15.83
CA PRO A 169 -6.29 -1.31 -17.21
C PRO A 169 -4.97 -0.79 -17.78
N GLU A 170 -4.66 -1.18 -19.02
CA GLU A 170 -3.47 -0.69 -19.72
C GLU A 170 -3.72 0.75 -20.18
N ILE A 171 -2.95 1.70 -19.62
CA ILE A 171 -3.02 3.10 -20.02
C ILE A 171 -2.30 3.24 -21.35
N THR A 172 -3.05 3.48 -22.42
CA THR A 172 -2.51 3.81 -23.75
C THR A 172 -2.54 5.33 -23.93
N PHE A 173 -1.38 5.93 -24.12
CA PHE A 173 -1.27 7.35 -24.45
C PHE A 173 -1.15 7.49 -25.97
N SER A 174 -2.11 8.17 -26.61
CA SER A 174 -1.93 8.65 -27.98
C SER A 174 -1.23 10.00 -27.94
N LEU A 175 0.04 10.06 -28.34
CA LEU A 175 0.71 11.34 -28.57
C LEU A 175 0.28 11.86 -29.94
N THR A 176 -0.63 12.84 -29.95
CA THR A 176 -0.86 13.68 -31.13
C THR A 176 0.27 14.69 -31.20
N THR A 177 1.31 14.38 -31.95
CA THR A 177 2.29 15.38 -32.39
C THR A 177 1.60 16.35 -33.33
N ARG A 178 1.71 17.65 -33.04
CA ARG A 178 1.23 18.74 -33.89
C ARG A 178 2.41 19.63 -34.27
#